data_AF-A0A3M1YZE5-F1
#
_entry.id   AF-A0A3M1YZE5-F1
#
_cell.length_a   1.000
_cell.length_b   1.000
_cell.length_c   1.000
_cell.angle_alpha   90.00
_cell.angle_beta   90.00
_cell.angle_gamma   90.00
#
_symmetry.space_group_name_H-M   'P 1'
#
loop_
_entity.id
_entity.type
_entity.pdbx_description
1 polymer ?
#
loop_
_entity_poly.entity_id
_entity_poly.type
_entity_poly.pdbx_seq_one_letter_code
_entity_poly.pdbx_strand_id
1 'polypeptide(L)'
;NPNPPQQGTLTVGGQAQIYTTEGDTLNMRSGPGTNYDVVERLQAGTLVTLLEGPIQSGNYTWWRVRTTGGREGWVIEGLPEDNGWLQTLIPLP
;
A
#
# COMPACT_ATOMS: atom_id res chain seq x y z
N ASN A 1 -10.56 -11.57 -18.07
CA ASN A 1 -9.55 -10.97 -17.18
C ASN A 1 -9.84 -11.47 -15.76
N PRO A 2 -9.05 -12.36 -15.15
CA PRO A 2 -9.34 -12.77 -13.79
C PRO A 2 -9.05 -11.58 -12.88
N ASN A 3 -10.10 -11.03 -12.26
CA ASN A 3 -9.96 -10.14 -11.12
C ASN A 3 -9.06 -10.85 -10.09
N PRO A 4 -8.00 -10.21 -9.57
CA PRO A 4 -7.34 -10.74 -8.40
C PRO A 4 -8.39 -10.98 -7.30
N PRO A 5 -8.28 -12.05 -6.51
CA PRO A 5 -9.23 -12.33 -5.44
C PRO A 5 -9.33 -11.09 -4.55
N GLN A 6 -10.54 -10.54 -4.40
CA GLN A 6 -10.82 -9.42 -3.52
C GLN A 6 -10.67 -9.88 -2.07
N GLN A 7 -9.44 -9.95 -1.61
CA GLN A 7 -9.09 -10.26 -0.22
C GLN A 7 -9.44 -9.02 0.61
N GLY A 8 -10.67 -8.97 1.15
CA GLY A 8 -11.13 -7.95 2.09
C GLY A 8 -11.27 -6.53 1.52
N THR A 9 -11.92 -5.65 2.28
CA THR A 9 -11.97 -4.21 1.99
C THR A 9 -10.98 -3.48 2.88
N LEU A 10 -10.06 -2.71 2.31
CA LEU A 10 -9.18 -1.83 3.07
C LEU A 10 -10.05 -0.85 3.87
N THR A 11 -9.90 -0.87 5.19
CA THR A 11 -10.71 -0.07 6.11
C THR A 11 -9.78 0.64 7.09
N VAL A 12 -10.01 1.93 7.33
CA VAL A 12 -9.27 2.66 8.37
C VAL A 12 -9.40 1.96 9.72
N GLY A 13 -8.28 1.79 10.42
CA GLY A 13 -8.18 0.99 11.64
C GLY A 13 -7.89 -0.49 11.41
N GLY A 14 -8.08 -0.99 10.19
CA GLY A 14 -7.74 -2.35 9.80
C GLY A 14 -6.24 -2.58 9.62
N GLN A 15 -5.85 -3.85 9.48
CA GLN A 15 -4.48 -4.25 9.17
C GLN A 15 -4.37 -4.74 7.73
N ALA A 16 -3.19 -4.52 7.15
CA ALA A 16 -2.85 -5.04 5.84
C ALA A 16 -1.40 -5.53 5.84
N GLN A 17 -1.09 -6.41 4.89
CA GLN A 17 0.25 -6.86 4.60
C GLN A 17 0.72 -6.26 3.27
N ILE A 18 1.97 -5.79 3.23
CA ILE A 18 2.58 -5.30 2.00
C ILE A 18 2.84 -6.48 1.05
N TYR A 19 2.41 -6.33 -0.19
CA TYR A 19 2.72 -7.25 -1.28
C TYR A 19 3.49 -6.52 -2.38
N THR A 20 4.58 -7.14 -2.83
CA THR A 20 5.39 -6.70 -3.97
C THR A 20 5.87 -7.94 -4.73
N THR A 21 6.33 -7.73 -5.96
CA THR A 21 7.11 -8.69 -6.73
C THR A 21 8.39 -9.10 -6.00
N GLU A 22 8.91 -10.28 -6.30
CA GLU A 22 10.07 -10.85 -5.62
C GLU A 22 11.31 -9.96 -5.79
N GLY A 23 11.93 -9.57 -4.67
CA GLY A 23 13.09 -8.67 -4.64
C GLY A 23 12.75 -7.18 -4.65
N ASP A 24 11.49 -6.80 -4.88
CA ASP A 24 11.05 -5.41 -4.87
C ASP A 24 10.62 -4.92 -3.48
N THR A 25 10.49 -3.60 -3.37
CA THR A 25 10.01 -2.94 -2.15
C THR A 25 8.98 -1.87 -2.48
N LEU A 26 8.06 -1.62 -1.55
CA LEU A 26 7.07 -0.57 -1.66
C LEU A 26 7.61 0.72 -1.02
N ASN A 27 7.64 1.81 -1.78
CA ASN A 27 8.04 3.11 -1.24
C ASN A 27 6.94 3.67 -0.33
N MET A 28 7.26 3.89 0.95
CA MET A 28 6.46 4.68 1.87
C MET A 28 6.94 6.13 1.81
N ARG A 29 6.02 7.07 1.59
CA ARG A 29 6.30 8.48 1.34
C ARG A 29 5.77 9.39 2.44
N SER A 30 6.30 10.60 2.54
CA SER A 30 5.86 11.58 3.54
C SER A 30 4.46 12.16 3.28
N GLY A 31 3.93 12.04 2.05
CA GLY A 31 2.60 12.50 1.67
C GLY A 31 1.97 11.69 0.54
N PRO A 32 0.66 11.86 0.29
CA PRO A 32 -0.07 11.13 -0.74
C PRO A 32 0.24 11.70 -2.14
N GLY A 33 1.37 11.28 -2.70
CA GLY A 33 1.79 11.69 -4.03
C GLY A 33 3.23 11.26 -4.35
N THR A 34 3.52 11.11 -5.65
CA THR A 34 4.86 10.69 -6.12
C THR A 34 5.92 11.78 -5.98
N ASN A 35 5.51 13.03 -5.76
CA ASN A 35 6.35 14.19 -5.52
C ASN A 35 6.83 14.34 -4.06
N TYR A 36 6.26 13.57 -3.13
CA TYR A 36 6.70 13.55 -1.74
C TYR A 36 7.90 12.63 -1.53
N ASP A 37 8.78 12.98 -0.60
CA ASP A 37 9.98 12.20 -0.28
C ASP A 37 9.64 10.77 0.19
N VAL A 38 10.49 9.82 -0.20
CA VAL A 38 10.43 8.45 0.31
C VAL A 38 11.04 8.42 1.71
N VAL A 39 10.23 8.09 2.72
CA VAL A 39 10.64 8.01 4.12
C VAL A 39 11.09 6.60 4.52
N GLU A 40 10.62 5.57 3.81
CA GLU A 40 11.02 4.18 4.02
C GLU A 40 10.71 3.32 2.78
N ARG A 41 11.38 2.17 2.67
CA ARG A 41 11.06 1.11 1.70
C ARG A 41 10.61 -0.13 2.45
N LEU A 42 9.38 -0.55 2.22
CA LEU A 42 8.75 -1.68 2.90
C LEU A 42 8.93 -2.94 2.06
N GLN A 43 9.40 -4.02 2.69
CA GLN A 43 9.52 -5.31 2.03
C GLN A 43 8.16 -6.01 1.96
N ALA A 44 7.99 -6.89 0.98
CA ALA A 44 6.88 -7.84 0.96
C ALA A 44 6.78 -8.56 2.32
N GLY A 45 5.54 -8.74 2.79
CA GLY A 45 5.26 -9.35 4.08
C GLY A 45 5.19 -8.38 5.26
N THR A 46 5.62 -7.12 5.10
CA THR A 46 5.56 -6.10 6.16
C THR A 46 4.11 -5.88 6.59
N LEU A 47 3.85 -5.97 7.90
CA LEU A 47 2.54 -5.68 8.47
C LEU A 47 2.37 -4.20 8.75
N VAL A 48 1.20 -3.67 8.38
CA VAL A 48 0.84 -2.27 8.59
C VAL A 48 -0.57 -2.11 9.10
N THR A 49 -0.80 -1.05 9.87
CA THR A 49 -2.14 -0.56 10.22
C THR A 49 -2.53 0.57 9.27
N LEU A 50 -3.75 0.53 8.75
CA LEU A 50 -4.33 1.58 7.91
C LEU A 50 -4.81 2.72 8.81
N LEU A 51 -4.23 3.91 8.66
CA LEU A 51 -4.55 5.08 9.47
C LEU A 51 -5.51 6.04 8.77
N GLU A 52 -5.38 6.17 7.45
CA GLU A 52 -6.13 7.15 6.66
C GLU A 52 -6.20 6.68 5.20
N GLY A 53 -7.29 7.01 4.52
CA GLY A 53 -7.53 6.65 3.12
C GLY A 53 -8.93 6.07 2.88
N PRO A 54 -9.26 5.74 1.62
CA PRO A 54 -8.43 5.96 0.44
C PRO A 54 -8.37 7.45 0.04
N ILE A 55 -7.20 7.93 -0.39
CA ILE A 55 -7.03 9.26 -1.00
C ILE A 55 -6.56 9.09 -2.45
N GLN A 56 -7.33 9.61 -3.41
CA GLN A 56 -6.90 9.69 -4.79
C GLN A 56 -5.94 10.87 -4.98
N SER A 57 -4.73 10.62 -5.47
CA SER A 57 -3.76 11.67 -5.79
C SER A 57 -2.90 11.27 -6.98
N GLY A 58 -2.97 12.07 -8.05
CA GLY A 58 -2.48 11.68 -9.36
C GLY A 58 -3.18 10.41 -9.84
N ASN A 59 -2.41 9.46 -10.36
CA ASN A 59 -2.92 8.21 -10.94
C ASN A 59 -3.01 7.06 -9.92
N TYR A 60 -2.84 7.35 -8.61
CA TYR A 60 -2.80 6.32 -7.58
C TYR A 60 -3.77 6.62 -6.44
N THR A 61 -4.28 5.54 -5.85
CA THR A 61 -4.95 5.58 -4.54
C THR A 61 -3.89 5.42 -3.47
N TRP A 62 -3.93 6.27 -2.46
CA TRP A 62 -2.97 6.31 -1.36
C TRP A 62 -3.65 5.98 -0.03
N TRP A 63 -2.91 5.28 0.81
CA TRP A 63 -3.25 5.00 2.19
C TRP A 63 -2.13 5.44 3.11
N ARG A 64 -2.49 6.15 4.17
CA ARG A 64 -1.56 6.38 5.27
C ARG A 64 -1.53 5.13 6.11
N VAL A 65 -0.33 4.65 6.37
CA VAL A 65 -0.10 3.42 7.11
C VAL A 65 0.89 3.63 8.24
N ARG A 66 0.86 2.72 9.20
CA ARG A 66 1.84 2.64 10.28
C ARG A 66 2.45 1.24 10.34
N THR A 67 3.76 1.16 10.31
CA THR A 67 4.50 -0.09 10.49
C THR A 67 4.45 -0.55 11.94
N THR A 68 4.75 -1.83 12.19
CA THR A 68 4.87 -2.37 13.56
C THR A 68 5.95 -1.66 14.40
N GLY A 69 6.97 -1.10 13.74
CA GLY A 69 8.00 -0.25 14.37
C GLY A 69 7.55 1.18 14.68
N GLY A 70 6.30 1.54 14.36
CA GLY A 70 5.71 2.86 14.65
C GLY A 70 6.02 3.95 13.63
N ARG A 71 6.70 3.65 12.52
CA ARG A 71 6.90 4.63 11.45
C ARG A 71 5.62 4.77 10.64
N GLU A 72 5.27 6.01 10.31
CA GLU A 72 4.09 6.34 9.52
C GLU A 72 4.48 6.96 8.18
N GLY A 73 3.62 6.75 7.18
CA GLY A 73 3.75 7.38 5.87
C GLY A 73 2.68 6.88 4.92
N TRP A 74 2.79 7.28 3.66
CA TRP A 74 1.82 7.03 2.62
C TRP A 74 2.35 6.01 1.63
N VAL A 75 1.56 4.97 1.38
CA VAL A 75 1.84 3.97 0.36
C VAL A 75 0.68 3.94 -0.62
N ILE A 76 0.96 3.50 -1.84
CA ILE A 76 -0.07 3.28 -2.85
C ILE A 76 -0.86 2.02 -2.51
N GLU A 77 -2.11 1.96 -2.94
CA GLU A 77 -2.95 0.76 -2.82
C GLU A 77 -2.54 -0.31 -3.84
N GLY A 78 -2.17 0.13 -5.04
CA GLY A 78 -1.72 -0.75 -6.09
C GLY A 78 -1.15 -0.03 -7.30
N LEU A 79 -0.62 -0.84 -8.21
CA LEU A 79 0.08 -0.40 -9.42
C LEU A 79 -0.58 -1.00 -10.67
N PRO A 80 -0.67 -0.25 -11.78
CA PRO A 80 -0.93 -0.86 -13.07
C PRO A 80 0.30 -1.68 -13.51
N GLU A 81 0.05 -2.90 -13.99
CA GLU A 81 1.05 -3.80 -14.60
C GLU A 81 0.59 -4.24 -16.00
N ASP A 82 1.52 -4.73 -16.82
CA ASP A 82 1.22 -5.16 -18.20
C ASP A 82 0.12 -6.24 -18.27
N ASN A 83 -0.01 -7.06 -17.23
CA ASN A 83 -1.00 -8.14 -17.12
C ASN A 83 -2.21 -7.78 -16.22
N GLY A 84 -2.33 -6.54 -15.75
CA GLY A 84 -3.45 -6.12 -14.92
C GLY A 84 -3.10 -5.11 -13.84
N TRP A 85 -3.55 -5.39 -12.62
CA TRP A 85 -3.36 -4.51 -11.47
C TRP A 85 -2.77 -5.30 -10.31
N LEU A 86 -1.65 -4.83 -9.79
CA LEU A 86 -1.00 -5.36 -8.61
C LEU A 86 -1.54 -4.65 -7.37
N GLN A 87 -2.26 -5.38 -6.53
CA GLN A 87 -2.63 -4.91 -5.20
C GLN A 87 -1.41 -5.00 -4.27
N THR A 88 -0.99 -3.87 -3.70
CA THR A 88 0.19 -3.81 -2.81
C THR A 88 -0.17 -3.83 -1.32
N LEU A 89 -1.43 -3.53 -0.99
CA LEU A 89 -1.98 -3.65 0.36
C LEU A 89 -2.99 -4.79 0.39
N ILE A 90 -2.63 -5.90 1.05
CA ILE A 90 -3.51 -7.06 1.21
C ILE A 90 -4.18 -6.99 2.59
N PRO A 91 -5.50 -6.69 2.66
CA PRO A 91 -6.25 -6.70 3.92
C PRO A 91 -6.11 -8.02 4.67
N LEU A 92 -5.90 -7.93 5.98
CA LEU A 92 -5.94 -9.07 6.88
C LEU A 92 -7.35 -9.20 7.51
N PRO A 93 -7.82 -10.44 7.79
CA PRO A 93 -9.10 -10.68 8.44
C PRO A 93 -9.24 -10.04 9.83
#